data_AF-A0A0H5SIS9-F1
#
_entry.id   AF-A0A0H5SIS9-F1
#
_cell.length_a   1.000
_cell.length_b   1.000
_cell.length_c   1.000
_cell.angle_alpha   90.00
_cell.angle_beta   90.00
_cell.angle_gamma   90.00
#
_symmetry.space_group_name_H-M   'P 1'
#
loop_
_entity.id
_entity.type
_entity.pdbx_description
1 polymer ?
#
loop_
_entity_poly.entity_id
_entity_poly.type
_entity_poly.pdbx_seq_one_letter_code
_entity_poly.pdbx_strand_id
1 'polypeptide(L)'
;MINKNHKLFSLMIMFIFSAIIISILFISFLSSKIYRKNVYSNLFKKSNKAEAVPVSWSKNDPVLAPDFSNLYFASDKFVIFRVNTGLFVYNIDTESIYRTLDLQYIDCHYIEGDNYCETLVSEDGSYVFLHPLSSDMMYVYAVEENILFLQTFSADIMNDIKIFNHFINPVDCELIPDGVIGGRIVEIADSKTNEKKRAYLLIKSPYRLSDVKFILGEKEISLFNN
;
A
#
# COMPACT_ATOMS: atom_id res chain seq x y z
N MET A 1 35.16 48.05 0.84
CA MET A 1 33.70 48.03 1.09
C MET A 1 32.87 47.32 0.00
N ILE A 2 33.34 47.19 -1.24
CA ILE A 2 32.55 46.69 -2.39
C ILE A 2 32.26 45.16 -2.33
N ASN A 3 33.14 44.35 -1.74
CA ASN A 3 33.03 42.88 -1.74
C ASN A 3 31.92 42.32 -0.81
N LYS A 4 31.50 43.09 0.21
CA LYS A 4 30.47 42.65 1.17
C LYS A 4 29.05 42.78 0.59
N ASN A 5 28.81 43.79 -0.24
CA ASN A 5 27.53 44.02 -0.89
C ASN A 5 27.24 43.01 -2.01
N HIS A 6 28.26 42.55 -2.74
CA HIS A 6 28.11 41.48 -3.75
C HIS A 6 27.73 40.13 -3.12
N LYS A 7 28.36 39.76 -2.00
CA LYS A 7 27.97 38.54 -1.26
C LYS A 7 26.54 38.62 -0.74
N LEU A 8 26.14 39.78 -0.19
CA LEU A 8 24.78 39.99 0.32
C LEU A 8 23.73 39.88 -0.81
N PHE A 9 24.01 40.50 -1.96
CA PHE A 9 23.14 40.45 -3.14
C PHE A 9 23.03 39.02 -3.71
N SER A 10 24.14 38.30 -3.81
CA SER A 10 24.16 36.89 -4.24
C SER A 10 23.38 35.98 -3.27
N LEU A 11 23.51 36.19 -1.96
CA LEU A 11 22.72 35.46 -0.95
C LEU A 11 21.22 35.73 -1.14
N MET A 12 20.84 37.00 -1.33
CA MET A 12 19.45 37.40 -1.52
C MET A 12 18.84 36.76 -2.77
N ILE A 13 19.60 36.68 -3.86
CA ILE A 13 19.20 35.98 -5.08
C ILE A 13 18.99 34.48 -4.82
N MET A 14 19.90 33.80 -4.10
CA MET A 14 19.74 32.38 -3.75
C MET A 14 18.49 32.13 -2.88
N PHE A 15 18.18 33.03 -1.94
CA PHE A 15 16.95 32.94 -1.15
C PHE A 15 15.68 33.10 -2.00
N ILE A 16 15.69 34.01 -2.97
CA ILE A 16 14.55 34.19 -3.88
C ILE A 16 14.37 32.94 -4.76
N PHE A 17 15.44 32.41 -5.35
CA PHE A 17 15.36 31.19 -6.18
C PHE A 17 14.90 29.96 -5.38
N SER A 18 15.42 29.75 -4.17
CA SER A 18 14.98 28.64 -3.31
C SER A 18 13.52 28.76 -2.91
N ALA A 19 13.04 29.96 -2.57
CA ALA A 19 11.62 30.20 -2.28
C ALA A 19 10.70 29.92 -3.49
N ILE A 20 11.14 30.30 -4.71
CA ILE A 20 10.41 30.00 -5.94
C ILE A 20 10.34 28.49 -6.18
N ILE A 21 11.45 27.77 -6.03
CA ILE A 21 11.49 26.30 -6.19
C ILE A 21 10.56 25.62 -5.19
N ILE A 22 10.62 26.01 -3.91
CA ILE A 22 9.74 25.48 -2.87
C ILE A 22 8.26 25.74 -3.21
N SER A 23 7.92 26.94 -3.68
CA SER A 23 6.56 27.29 -4.09
C SER A 23 6.08 26.43 -5.26
N ILE A 24 6.93 26.21 -6.28
CA ILE A 24 6.60 25.35 -7.44
C ILE A 24 6.36 23.90 -7.00
N LEU A 25 7.22 23.36 -6.13
CA LEU A 25 7.05 22.00 -5.57
C LEU A 25 5.79 21.88 -4.73
N PHE A 26 5.44 22.93 -3.97
CA PHE A 26 4.22 22.95 -3.18
C PHE A 26 2.96 23.00 -4.05
N ILE A 27 2.96 23.82 -5.11
CA ILE A 27 1.85 23.91 -6.06
C ILE A 27 1.67 22.59 -6.82
N SER A 28 2.75 21.95 -7.26
CA SER A 28 2.69 20.65 -7.96
C SER A 28 2.19 19.53 -7.04
N PHE A 29 2.58 19.55 -5.76
CA PHE A 29 2.07 18.63 -4.76
C PHE A 29 0.56 18.82 -4.51
N LEU A 30 0.10 20.06 -4.34
CA LEU A 30 -1.33 20.35 -4.16
C LEU A 30 -2.14 19.98 -5.41
N SER A 31 -1.66 20.31 -6.61
CA SER A 31 -2.37 20.00 -7.85
C SER A 31 -2.49 18.49 -8.05
N SER A 32 -1.44 17.71 -7.74
CA SER A 32 -1.48 16.24 -7.75
C SER A 32 -2.52 15.68 -6.77
N LYS A 33 -2.59 16.24 -5.55
CA LYS A 33 -3.54 15.79 -4.52
C LYS A 33 -4.99 16.12 -4.91
N ILE A 34 -5.23 17.31 -5.47
CA ILE A 34 -6.54 17.74 -5.96
C ILE A 34 -6.97 16.89 -7.16
N TYR A 35 -6.06 16.66 -8.12
CA TYR A 35 -6.33 15.82 -9.28
C TYR A 35 -6.74 14.41 -8.87
N ARG A 36 -5.97 13.76 -7.97
CA ARG A 36 -6.31 12.45 -7.42
C ARG A 36 -7.68 12.45 -6.75
N LYS A 37 -7.94 13.42 -5.86
CA LYS A 37 -9.24 13.55 -5.20
C LYS A 37 -10.38 13.65 -6.21
N ASN A 38 -10.21 14.39 -7.30
CA ASN A 38 -11.22 14.53 -8.35
C ASN A 38 -11.46 13.21 -9.10
N VAL A 39 -10.40 12.50 -9.52
CA VAL A 39 -10.49 11.20 -10.18
C VAL A 39 -11.27 10.21 -9.31
N TYR A 40 -10.85 10.03 -8.05
CA TYR A 40 -11.51 9.14 -7.11
C TYR A 40 -12.94 9.59 -6.75
N SER A 41 -13.19 10.88 -6.57
CA SER A 41 -14.54 11.38 -6.30
C SER A 41 -15.52 11.13 -7.46
N ASN A 42 -15.05 11.19 -8.71
CA ASN A 42 -15.86 10.92 -9.89
C ASN A 42 -16.11 9.41 -10.04
N LEU A 43 -15.08 8.59 -9.79
CA LEU A 43 -15.15 7.14 -9.68
C LEU A 43 -16.28 6.70 -8.74
N PHE A 44 -16.35 7.28 -7.54
CA PHE A 44 -17.31 6.87 -6.51
C PHE A 44 -18.64 7.62 -6.53
N LYS A 45 -18.84 8.56 -7.47
CA LYS A 45 -20.08 9.36 -7.52
C LYS A 45 -21.33 8.52 -7.80
N LYS A 46 -21.15 7.37 -8.46
CA LYS A 46 -22.23 6.43 -8.82
C LYS A 46 -22.16 5.11 -8.07
N SER A 47 -21.21 4.94 -7.15
CA SER A 47 -21.04 3.68 -6.42
C SER A 47 -21.96 3.62 -5.20
N ASN A 48 -22.38 2.41 -4.86
CA ASN A 48 -23.12 2.16 -3.64
C ASN A 48 -22.13 1.99 -2.49
N LYS A 49 -22.36 2.70 -1.39
CA LYS A 49 -21.56 2.47 -0.17
C LYS A 49 -21.95 1.13 0.46
N ALA A 50 -20.95 0.38 0.87
CA ALA A 50 -21.07 -0.84 1.65
C ALA A 50 -20.28 -0.68 2.96
N GLU A 51 -20.66 -1.46 3.96
CA GLU A 51 -19.95 -1.50 5.24
C GLU A 51 -18.66 -2.31 5.10
N ALA A 52 -17.55 -1.74 5.56
CA ALA A 52 -16.30 -2.48 5.73
C ALA A 52 -16.36 -3.28 7.03
N VAL A 53 -16.52 -4.60 6.91
CA VAL A 53 -16.56 -5.50 8.07
C VAL A 53 -15.13 -5.92 8.41
N PRO A 54 -14.66 -5.70 9.66
CA PRO A 54 -13.34 -6.15 10.06
C PRO A 54 -13.30 -7.67 10.17
N VAL A 55 -12.17 -8.27 9.79
CA VAL A 55 -11.96 -9.71 10.00
C VAL A 55 -11.79 -9.98 11.49
N SER A 56 -12.38 -11.06 11.98
CA SER A 56 -12.08 -11.58 13.31
C SER A 56 -10.80 -12.42 13.23
N TRP A 57 -9.83 -12.14 14.08
CA TRP A 57 -8.55 -12.85 14.10
C TRP A 57 -7.98 -12.97 15.51
N SER A 58 -7.11 -13.96 15.70
CA SER A 58 -6.27 -14.16 16.87
C SER A 58 -4.83 -14.44 16.44
N LYS A 59 -3.86 -14.01 17.24
CA LYS A 59 -2.43 -14.26 16.96
C LYS A 59 -2.08 -15.74 16.75
N ASN A 60 -2.88 -16.65 17.31
CA ASN A 60 -2.68 -18.10 17.20
C ASN A 60 -3.36 -18.72 15.98
N ASP A 61 -4.11 -17.94 15.20
CA ASP A 61 -4.78 -18.45 14.02
C ASP A 61 -3.76 -18.99 13.03
N PRO A 62 -4.02 -20.17 12.43
CA PRO A 62 -3.12 -20.76 11.47
C PRO A 62 -3.11 -19.92 10.19
N VAL A 63 -1.96 -19.84 9.55
CA VAL A 63 -1.77 -19.30 8.21
C VAL A 63 -1.64 -20.48 7.25
N LEU A 64 -2.48 -20.50 6.20
CA LEU A 64 -2.58 -21.65 5.29
C LEU A 64 -1.22 -22.03 4.68
N ALA A 65 -0.51 -21.06 4.10
CA ALA A 65 0.88 -21.15 3.67
C ALA A 65 1.40 -19.75 3.27
N PRO A 66 2.73 -19.56 3.15
CA PRO A 66 3.29 -18.34 2.56
C PRO A 66 2.75 -18.02 1.17
N ASP A 67 2.51 -19.05 0.34
CA ASP A 67 2.06 -18.90 -1.06
C ASP A 67 0.58 -18.47 -1.18
N PHE A 68 -0.22 -18.70 -0.13
CA PHE A 68 -1.63 -18.31 -0.06
C PHE A 68 -1.84 -16.93 0.58
N SER A 69 -0.74 -16.22 0.83
CA SER A 69 -0.73 -14.88 1.41
C SER A 69 -0.03 -13.94 0.43
N ASN A 70 -0.30 -12.65 0.50
CA ASN A 70 0.31 -11.69 -0.43
C ASN A 70 0.61 -10.34 0.23
N LEU A 71 1.77 -9.78 -0.13
CA LEU A 71 2.05 -8.36 0.05
C LEU A 71 1.48 -7.59 -1.14
N TYR A 72 0.57 -6.65 -0.88
CA TYR A 72 -0.05 -5.84 -1.95
C TYR A 72 0.52 -4.43 -2.03
N PHE A 73 0.96 -3.87 -0.91
CA PHE A 73 1.56 -2.54 -0.85
C PHE A 73 2.50 -2.43 0.34
N ALA A 74 3.61 -1.73 0.16
CA ALA A 74 4.46 -1.33 1.26
C ALA A 74 5.08 0.05 1.02
N SER A 75 5.13 0.83 2.10
CA SER A 75 5.80 2.11 2.20
C SER A 75 6.56 2.18 3.51
N ASP A 76 7.21 3.30 3.79
CA ASP A 76 7.83 3.56 5.09
C ASP A 76 6.82 3.89 6.20
N LYS A 77 5.52 4.03 5.87
CA LYS A 77 4.44 4.39 6.82
C LYS A 77 3.50 3.26 7.15
N PHE A 78 3.14 2.45 6.16
CA PHE A 78 2.22 1.33 6.34
C PHE A 78 2.40 0.28 5.26
N VAL A 79 1.86 -0.90 5.54
CA VAL A 79 1.82 -2.05 4.63
C VAL A 79 0.40 -2.56 4.49
N ILE A 80 0.03 -2.98 3.29
CA ILE A 80 -1.25 -3.66 3.00
C ILE A 80 -0.93 -5.06 2.52
N PHE A 81 -1.54 -6.03 3.18
CA PHE A 81 -1.27 -7.42 2.90
C PHE A 81 -2.47 -8.29 3.21
N ARG A 82 -2.46 -9.48 2.65
CA ARG A 82 -3.48 -10.48 2.87
C ARG A 82 -2.88 -11.73 3.48
N VAL A 83 -3.56 -12.25 4.48
CA VAL A 83 -3.33 -13.57 5.06
C VAL A 83 -4.69 -14.20 5.34
N ASN A 84 -4.87 -15.47 4.96
CA ASN A 84 -6.16 -16.17 5.04
C ASN A 84 -7.29 -15.37 4.31
N THR A 85 -8.39 -15.11 5.03
CA THR A 85 -9.54 -14.30 4.57
C THR A 85 -9.40 -12.82 4.91
N GLY A 86 -8.37 -12.41 5.63
CA GLY A 86 -8.19 -11.04 6.08
C GLY A 86 -7.31 -10.22 5.13
N LEU A 87 -7.76 -9.01 4.80
CA LEU A 87 -6.90 -7.94 4.32
C LEU A 87 -6.53 -7.05 5.51
N PHE A 88 -5.24 -6.84 5.73
CA PHE A 88 -4.70 -6.10 6.87
C PHE A 88 -3.97 -4.86 6.40
N VAL A 89 -4.15 -3.76 7.12
CA VAL A 89 -3.34 -2.55 6.99
C VAL A 89 -2.61 -2.33 8.32
N TYR A 90 -1.29 -2.45 8.28
CA TYR A 90 -0.45 -2.25 9.45
C TYR A 90 0.28 -0.93 9.35
N ASN A 91 0.17 -0.10 10.38
CA ASN A 91 0.83 1.19 10.46
C ASN A 91 2.18 1.03 11.19
N ILE A 92 3.25 1.39 10.49
CA ILE A 92 4.64 1.21 10.95
C ILE A 92 4.97 2.17 12.09
N ASP A 93 4.46 3.39 12.07
CA ASP A 93 4.74 4.41 13.09
C ASP A 93 4.12 4.06 14.45
N THR A 94 2.90 3.51 14.42
CA THR A 94 2.15 3.11 15.63
C THR A 94 2.39 1.65 16.03
N GLU A 95 3.09 0.90 15.18
CA GLU A 95 3.35 -0.53 15.34
C GLU A 95 2.07 -1.34 15.65
N SER A 96 1.01 -1.08 14.88
CA SER A 96 -0.30 -1.69 15.11
C SER A 96 -1.07 -1.94 13.82
N ILE A 97 -1.96 -2.94 13.87
CA ILE A 97 -2.98 -3.15 12.83
C ILE A 97 -3.97 -1.99 12.91
N TYR A 98 -3.94 -1.12 11.90
CA TYR A 98 -4.75 0.08 11.80
C TYR A 98 -6.13 -0.20 11.19
N ARG A 99 -6.20 -1.14 10.23
CA ARG A 99 -7.45 -1.59 9.61
C ARG A 99 -7.40 -3.07 9.27
N THR A 100 -8.59 -3.66 9.23
CA THR A 100 -8.80 -5.00 8.69
C THR A 100 -10.07 -5.04 7.87
N LEU A 101 -10.11 -5.89 6.86
CA LEU A 101 -11.31 -6.17 6.09
C LEU A 101 -11.47 -7.70 5.93
N ASP A 102 -12.67 -8.19 6.21
CA ASP A 102 -13.07 -9.57 5.98
C ASP A 102 -13.41 -9.77 4.50
N LEU A 103 -12.51 -10.44 3.76
CA LEU A 103 -12.72 -10.73 2.35
C LEU A 103 -13.75 -11.84 2.14
N GLN A 104 -14.04 -12.66 3.15
CA GLN A 104 -15.09 -13.68 3.04
C GLN A 104 -16.47 -13.02 3.06
N TYR A 105 -16.66 -11.98 3.87
CA TYR A 105 -17.92 -11.23 3.95
C TYR A 105 -18.37 -10.63 2.61
N ILE A 106 -17.41 -10.27 1.74
CA ILE A 106 -17.65 -9.69 0.41
C ILE A 106 -17.38 -10.67 -0.74
N ASP A 107 -17.25 -11.97 -0.45
CA ASP A 107 -16.99 -13.04 -1.41
C ASP A 107 -15.70 -12.87 -2.26
N CYS A 108 -14.70 -12.21 -1.68
CA CYS A 108 -13.39 -11.94 -2.29
C CYS A 108 -12.26 -12.75 -1.61
N HIS A 109 -12.59 -13.89 -1.01
CA HIS A 109 -11.64 -14.72 -0.26
C HIS A 109 -10.99 -15.83 -1.10
N TYR A 110 -11.39 -16.04 -2.34
CA TYR A 110 -10.76 -17.03 -3.21
C TYR A 110 -9.38 -16.58 -3.68
N ILE A 111 -8.41 -17.50 -3.69
CA ILE A 111 -7.00 -17.26 -4.06
C ILE A 111 -6.69 -17.83 -5.46
N GLU A 112 -7.54 -18.70 -5.96
CA GLU A 112 -7.37 -19.38 -7.25
C GLU A 112 -8.73 -19.79 -7.84
N GLY A 113 -8.71 -20.23 -9.10
CA GLY A 113 -9.89 -20.69 -9.83
C GLY A 113 -10.76 -19.54 -10.38
N ASP A 114 -11.94 -19.90 -10.88
CA ASP A 114 -12.83 -18.98 -11.59
C ASP A 114 -13.38 -17.84 -10.71
N ASN A 115 -13.38 -18.05 -9.39
CA ASN A 115 -13.79 -17.05 -8.40
C ASN A 115 -12.61 -16.27 -7.82
N TYR A 116 -11.38 -16.45 -8.34
CA TYR A 116 -10.20 -15.70 -7.88
C TYR A 116 -10.54 -14.22 -7.74
N CYS A 117 -10.20 -13.65 -6.59
CA CYS A 117 -10.39 -12.22 -6.38
C CYS A 117 -9.11 -11.47 -6.75
N GLU A 118 -9.15 -10.79 -7.89
CA GLU A 118 -8.08 -9.87 -8.26
C GLU A 118 -8.02 -8.73 -7.24
N THR A 119 -6.82 -8.50 -6.71
CA THR A 119 -6.56 -7.45 -5.73
C THR A 119 -5.47 -6.54 -6.24
N LEU A 120 -5.82 -5.27 -6.44
CA LEU A 120 -4.91 -4.21 -6.87
C LEU A 120 -4.94 -3.08 -5.84
N VAL A 121 -3.85 -2.36 -5.69
CA VAL A 121 -3.76 -1.23 -4.75
C VAL A 121 -3.33 0.01 -5.50
N SER A 122 -3.89 1.17 -5.17
CA SER A 122 -3.43 2.44 -5.73
C SER A 122 -1.95 2.67 -5.40
N GLU A 123 -1.26 3.41 -6.25
CA GLU A 123 0.16 3.74 -6.11
C GLU A 123 0.55 4.32 -4.73
N ASP A 124 -0.40 4.97 -4.06
CA ASP A 124 -0.22 5.58 -2.73
C ASP A 124 -0.85 4.78 -1.58
N GLY A 125 -1.42 3.61 -1.86
CA GLY A 125 -2.05 2.73 -0.86
C GLY A 125 -3.39 3.23 -0.32
N SER A 126 -3.95 4.32 -0.86
CA SER A 126 -5.21 4.90 -0.37
C SER A 126 -6.44 4.04 -0.71
N TYR A 127 -6.38 3.28 -1.80
CA TYR A 127 -7.49 2.44 -2.27
C TYR A 127 -7.03 1.02 -2.58
N VAL A 128 -7.87 0.05 -2.23
CA VAL A 128 -7.72 -1.36 -2.63
C VAL A 128 -8.90 -1.73 -3.52
N PHE A 129 -8.61 -2.18 -4.73
CA PHE A 129 -9.58 -2.65 -5.72
C PHE A 129 -9.65 -4.17 -5.61
N LEU A 130 -10.86 -4.68 -5.46
CA LEU A 130 -11.16 -6.07 -5.15
C LEU A 130 -12.21 -6.57 -6.15
N HIS A 131 -11.81 -7.37 -7.11
CA HIS A 131 -12.67 -7.84 -8.19
C HIS A 131 -12.69 -9.37 -8.25
N PRO A 132 -13.78 -10.02 -7.79
CA PRO A 132 -14.01 -11.43 -8.06
C PRO A 132 -14.20 -11.63 -9.57
N LEU A 133 -13.36 -12.43 -10.21
CA LEU A 133 -13.37 -12.57 -11.68
C LEU A 133 -14.69 -13.13 -12.24
N SER A 134 -15.46 -13.83 -11.43
CA SER A 134 -16.79 -14.35 -11.78
C SER A 134 -17.91 -13.32 -11.67
N SER A 135 -17.60 -12.08 -11.27
CA SER A 135 -18.58 -11.01 -11.07
C SER A 135 -18.35 -9.84 -12.04
N ASP A 136 -19.45 -9.21 -12.48
CA ASP A 136 -19.39 -7.92 -13.16
C ASP A 136 -19.20 -6.74 -12.19
N MET A 137 -19.16 -7.02 -10.88
CA MET A 137 -19.04 -6.04 -9.82
C MET A 137 -17.66 -6.11 -9.15
N MET A 138 -17.16 -4.95 -8.76
CA MET A 138 -15.92 -4.79 -7.99
C MET A 138 -16.21 -4.00 -6.71
N TYR A 139 -15.44 -4.31 -5.68
CA TYR A 139 -15.35 -3.50 -4.47
C TYR A 139 -14.15 -2.57 -4.54
N VAL A 140 -14.30 -1.36 -4.02
CA VAL A 140 -13.21 -0.43 -3.78
C VAL A 140 -13.20 -0.06 -2.32
N TYR A 141 -12.13 -0.45 -1.63
CA TYR A 141 -11.92 -0.14 -0.24
C TYR A 141 -11.10 1.14 -0.11
N ALA A 142 -11.70 2.18 0.46
CA ALA A 142 -11.01 3.41 0.84
C ALA A 142 -10.40 3.21 2.23
N VAL A 143 -9.08 3.06 2.27
CA VAL A 143 -8.34 2.54 3.44
C VAL A 143 -8.45 3.47 4.65
N GLU A 144 -8.29 4.78 4.43
CA GLU A 144 -8.30 5.77 5.50
C GLU A 144 -9.70 5.91 6.10
N GLU A 145 -10.69 6.06 5.23
CA GLU A 145 -12.10 6.25 5.60
C GLU A 145 -12.74 4.97 6.17
N ASN A 146 -12.14 3.79 5.95
CA ASN A 146 -12.71 2.49 6.28
C ASN A 146 -14.09 2.28 5.63
N ILE A 147 -14.20 2.61 4.34
CA ILE A 147 -15.45 2.51 3.58
C ILE A 147 -15.25 1.62 2.36
N LEU A 148 -16.22 0.73 2.11
CA LEU A 148 -16.30 -0.01 0.85
C LEU A 148 -17.28 0.67 -0.10
N PHE A 149 -16.93 0.65 -1.38
CA PHE A 149 -17.78 1.05 -2.48
C PHE A 149 -17.99 -0.13 -3.41
N LEU A 150 -19.24 -0.42 -3.76
CA LEU A 150 -19.62 -1.42 -4.74
C LEU A 150 -19.97 -0.71 -6.06
N GLN A 151 -19.33 -1.14 -7.14
CA GLN A 151 -19.55 -0.59 -8.48
C GLN A 151 -19.34 -1.65 -9.56
N THR A 152 -19.85 -1.40 -10.76
CA THR A 152 -19.57 -2.26 -11.92
C THR A 152 -18.09 -2.16 -12.28
N PHE A 153 -17.48 -3.31 -12.59
CA PHE A 153 -16.11 -3.37 -13.08
C PHE A 153 -15.99 -2.70 -14.46
N SER A 154 -14.89 -2.00 -14.69
CA SER A 154 -14.57 -1.39 -15.98
C SER A 154 -13.06 -1.36 -16.17
N ALA A 155 -12.59 -2.02 -17.23
CA ALA A 155 -11.16 -2.02 -17.58
C ALA A 155 -10.64 -0.60 -17.85
N ASP A 156 -11.46 0.26 -18.48
CA ASP A 156 -11.09 1.66 -18.74
C ASP A 156 -10.82 2.43 -17.44
N ILE A 157 -11.67 2.22 -16.42
CA ILE A 157 -11.46 2.80 -15.10
C ILE A 157 -10.13 2.33 -14.51
N MET A 158 -9.83 1.03 -14.61
CA MET A 158 -8.60 0.47 -14.06
C MET A 158 -7.35 0.99 -14.77
N ASN A 159 -7.43 1.25 -16.08
CA ASN A 159 -6.34 1.80 -16.88
C ASN A 159 -5.99 3.26 -16.52
N ASP A 160 -6.97 4.04 -16.05
CA ASP A 160 -6.76 5.43 -15.61
C ASP A 160 -6.17 5.54 -14.19
N ILE A 161 -6.14 4.44 -13.44
CA ILE A 161 -5.63 4.39 -12.08
C ILE A 161 -4.18 3.96 -12.09
N LYS A 162 -3.32 4.75 -11.43
CA LYS A 162 -1.96 4.32 -11.13
C LYS A 162 -2.00 3.28 -10.01
N ILE A 163 -1.68 2.05 -10.36
CA ILE A 163 -1.58 0.93 -9.42
C ILE A 163 -0.13 0.77 -8.92
N PHE A 164 0.00 0.34 -7.67
CA PHE A 164 1.28 -0.05 -7.11
C PHE A 164 1.77 -1.34 -7.77
N ASN A 165 2.92 -1.28 -8.44
CA ASN A 165 3.53 -2.45 -9.07
C ASN A 165 5.07 -2.52 -8.92
N HIS A 166 5.63 -1.82 -7.93
CA HIS A 166 7.07 -1.71 -7.69
C HIS A 166 7.70 -2.94 -7.02
N PHE A 167 7.19 -4.12 -7.34
CA PHE A 167 7.77 -5.37 -6.88
C PHE A 167 9.04 -5.66 -7.68
N ILE A 168 10.10 -6.03 -6.97
CA ILE A 168 11.34 -6.51 -7.57
C ILE A 168 11.03 -7.83 -8.28
N ASN A 169 11.51 -7.99 -9.51
CA ASN A 169 11.38 -9.25 -10.21
C ASN A 169 12.19 -10.32 -9.46
N PRO A 170 11.61 -11.48 -9.13
CA PRO A 170 12.33 -12.57 -8.46
C PRO A 170 13.67 -12.94 -9.11
N VAL A 171 13.81 -12.81 -10.44
CA VAL A 171 15.07 -13.09 -11.17
C VAL A 171 16.19 -12.09 -10.88
N ASP A 172 15.84 -10.88 -10.44
CA ASP A 172 16.80 -9.83 -10.06
C ASP A 172 17.27 -10.00 -8.60
N CYS A 173 16.69 -10.97 -7.88
CA CYS A 173 17.10 -11.31 -6.52
C CYS A 173 18.08 -12.49 -6.55
N GLU A 174 19.32 -12.28 -6.10
CA GLU A 174 20.31 -13.36 -5.95
C GLU A 174 19.80 -14.51 -5.07
N LEU A 175 19.03 -14.17 -4.03
CA LEU A 175 18.37 -15.13 -3.15
C LEU A 175 17.10 -14.50 -2.56
N ILE A 176 15.98 -15.20 -2.70
CA ILE A 176 14.75 -14.90 -1.95
C ILE A 176 14.82 -15.72 -0.66
N PRO A 177 14.76 -15.10 0.53
CA PRO A 177 14.71 -15.83 1.78
C PRO A 177 13.55 -16.84 1.81
N ASP A 178 13.79 -17.99 2.43
CA ASP A 178 12.73 -18.97 2.65
C ASP A 178 11.62 -18.39 3.55
N GLY A 179 10.37 -18.66 3.20
CA GLY A 179 9.19 -18.14 3.91
C GLY A 179 8.74 -16.72 3.51
N VAL A 180 9.30 -16.13 2.45
CA VAL A 180 8.80 -14.85 1.92
C VAL A 180 7.39 -15.05 1.35
N ILE A 181 6.42 -14.33 1.92
CA ILE A 181 5.02 -14.42 1.55
C ILE A 181 4.82 -13.99 0.08
N GLY A 182 4.23 -14.87 -0.72
CA GLY A 182 3.97 -14.67 -2.15
C GLY A 182 5.21 -14.41 -3.01
N GLY A 183 6.42 -14.61 -2.47
CA GLY A 183 7.67 -14.23 -3.15
C GLY A 183 7.80 -12.74 -3.48
N ARG A 184 7.03 -11.87 -2.81
CA ARG A 184 6.94 -10.44 -3.15
C ARG A 184 7.89 -9.59 -2.31
N ILE A 185 8.82 -8.93 -2.99
CA ILE A 185 9.79 -8.01 -2.41
C ILE A 185 9.65 -6.66 -3.09
N VAL A 186 9.74 -5.57 -2.33
CA VAL A 186 9.76 -4.20 -2.86
C VAL A 186 11.03 -3.48 -2.40
N GLU A 187 11.38 -2.40 -3.09
CA GLU A 187 12.40 -1.46 -2.63
C GLU A 187 11.74 -0.16 -2.20
N ILE A 188 11.96 0.25 -0.95
CA ILE A 188 11.36 1.44 -0.35
C ILE A 188 12.49 2.41 -0.02
N ALA A 189 12.36 3.65 -0.48
CA ALA A 189 13.23 4.73 -0.03
C ALA A 189 12.76 5.21 1.34
N ASP A 190 13.67 5.19 2.32
CA ASP A 190 13.46 5.81 3.62
C ASP A 190 13.23 7.31 3.44
N SER A 191 12.10 7.85 3.92
CA SER A 191 11.78 9.27 3.72
C SER A 191 12.74 10.24 4.42
N LYS A 192 13.50 9.77 5.42
CA LYS A 192 14.46 10.60 6.17
C LYS A 192 15.86 10.53 5.57
N THR A 193 16.32 9.34 5.17
CA THR A 193 17.69 9.14 4.67
C THR A 193 17.80 9.03 3.15
N ASN A 194 16.68 8.83 2.45
CA ASN A 194 16.60 8.50 1.03
C ASN A 194 17.36 7.21 0.66
N GLU A 195 17.72 6.41 1.66
CA GLU A 195 18.34 5.10 1.48
C GLU A 195 17.27 4.10 1.04
N LYS A 196 17.60 3.34 0.00
CA LYS A 196 16.75 2.28 -0.53
C LYS A 196 16.92 1.02 0.31
N LYS A 197 15.81 0.52 0.85
CA LYS A 197 15.76 -0.69 1.68
C LYS A 197 14.82 -1.69 1.06
N ARG A 198 15.23 -2.96 1.03
CA ARG A 198 14.32 -4.05 0.65
C ARG A 198 13.28 -4.24 1.74
N ALA A 199 12.04 -4.49 1.31
CA ALA A 199 10.97 -4.78 2.22
C ALA A 199 10.08 -5.91 1.71
N TYR A 200 9.66 -6.77 2.62
CA TYR A 200 8.89 -7.97 2.31
C TYR A 200 8.23 -8.54 3.57
N LEU A 201 7.26 -9.42 3.37
CA LEU A 201 6.66 -10.19 4.44
C LEU A 201 7.34 -11.55 4.55
N LEU A 202 7.59 -11.97 5.79
CA LEU A 202 8.24 -13.22 6.13
C LEU A 202 7.38 -13.98 7.13
N ILE A 203 7.17 -15.27 6.89
CA ILE A 203 6.54 -16.17 7.85
C ILE A 203 7.31 -17.49 7.88
N LYS A 204 7.50 -18.04 9.08
CA LYS A 204 8.15 -19.34 9.27
C LYS A 204 7.23 -20.29 10.04
N SER A 205 7.49 -21.58 9.92
CA SER A 205 6.83 -22.61 10.72
C SER A 205 6.87 -22.23 12.21
N PRO A 206 5.75 -22.32 12.96
CA PRO A 206 4.55 -23.12 12.69
C PRO A 206 3.44 -22.47 11.86
N TYR A 207 3.71 -21.34 11.18
CA TYR A 207 2.74 -20.62 10.34
C TYR A 207 1.50 -20.15 11.12
N ARG A 208 1.72 -19.31 12.13
CA ARG A 208 0.65 -18.57 12.82
C ARG A 208 0.68 -17.11 12.45
N LEU A 209 -0.43 -16.40 12.67
CA LEU A 209 -0.46 -14.95 12.49
C LEU A 209 0.64 -14.25 13.30
N SER A 210 0.91 -14.69 14.53
CA SER A 210 2.01 -14.17 15.37
C SER A 210 3.39 -14.27 14.73
N ASP A 211 3.57 -15.17 13.77
CA ASP A 211 4.85 -15.45 13.13
C ASP A 211 5.07 -14.59 11.87
N VAL A 212 4.04 -13.85 11.43
CA VAL A 212 4.15 -12.93 10.29
C VAL A 212 4.92 -11.69 10.70
N LYS A 213 6.03 -11.48 10.00
CA LYS A 213 6.91 -10.31 10.16
C LYS A 213 6.94 -9.51 8.87
N PHE A 214 7.04 -8.19 9.02
CA PHE A 214 7.49 -7.31 7.95
C PHE A 214 8.97 -6.99 8.15
N ILE A 215 9.76 -7.26 7.13
CA ILE A 215 11.19 -6.95 7.10
C ILE A 215 11.35 -5.65 6.33
N LEU A 216 12.10 -4.70 6.89
CA LEU A 216 12.44 -3.42 6.25
C LEU A 216 13.95 -3.16 6.45
N GLY A 217 14.75 -3.50 5.44
CA GLY A 217 16.20 -3.56 5.57
C GLY A 217 16.59 -4.56 6.66
N GLU A 218 17.25 -4.08 7.72
CA GLU A 218 17.63 -4.89 8.89
C GLU A 218 16.58 -4.91 10.00
N LYS A 219 15.51 -4.08 9.90
CA LYS A 219 14.45 -4.04 10.92
C LYS A 219 13.48 -5.19 10.69
N GLU A 220 13.24 -5.99 11.72
CA GLU A 220 12.14 -6.94 11.78
C GLU A 220 10.98 -6.37 12.60
N ILE A 221 9.76 -6.41 12.05
CA ILE A 221 8.55 -5.92 12.70
C ILE A 221 7.53 -7.06 12.77
N SER A 222 7.22 -7.55 13.96
CA SER A 222 6.12 -8.50 14.14
C SER A 222 4.78 -7.80 14.00
N LEU A 223 3.90 -8.30 13.13
CA LEU A 223 2.67 -7.59 12.74
C LEU A 223 1.47 -7.86 13.66
N PHE A 224 1.51 -8.93 14.45
CA PHE A 224 0.40 -9.43 15.27
C PHE A 224 0.82 -9.56 16.75
N ASN A 225 1.28 -8.45 17.35
CA ASN A 225 1.85 -8.42 18.71
C ASN A 225 0.83 -8.29 19.85
N ASN A 226 -0.43 -7.96 19.53
CA ASN A 226 -1.49 -7.68 20.51
C ASN A 226 -2.45 -8.87 20.63
#